data_AF-A0A256ZAI8-F1
#
_entry.id   AF-A0A256ZAI8-F1
#
_cell.length_a   1.000
_cell.length_b   1.000
_cell.length_c   1.000
_cell.angle_alpha   90.00
_cell.angle_beta   90.00
_cell.angle_gamma   90.00
#
_symmetry.space_group_name_H-M   'P 1'
#
loop_
_entity.id
_entity.type
_entity.pdbx_description
1 polymer ?
#
loop_
_entity_poly.entity_id
_entity_poly.type
_entity_poly.pdbx_seq_one_letter_code
_entity_poly.pdbx_strand_id
1 'polypeptide(L)' 'SGIFKSRDPRERAEAIVIATSMWDDPEAVVEAQRIISESKSMMGIDIRKLKPEELLQVRGA' A
#
# COMPACT_ATOMS: atom_id res chain seq x y z
N SER A 1 1.43 3.77 -7.84
CA SER A 1 0.60 2.77 -8.58
C SER A 1 -0.64 2.36 -7.80
N GLY A 2 -0.53 2.11 -6.48
CA GLY A 2 -1.61 1.56 -5.65
C GLY A 2 -2.94 2.34 -5.64
N ILE A 3 -2.93 3.67 -5.77
CA ILE A 3 -4.16 4.47 -5.81
C ILE A 3 -4.94 4.22 -7.10
N PHE A 4 -4.40 4.64 -8.25
CA PHE A 4 -5.13 4.60 -9.53
C PHE A 4 -5.30 3.20 -10.13
N LYS A 5 -4.53 2.20 -9.67
CA LYS A 5 -4.69 0.80 -10.09
C LYS A 5 -5.57 -0.02 -9.14
N SER A 6 -6.11 0.60 -8.09
CA SER A 6 -7.12 -0.03 -7.23
C SER A 6 -8.52 0.11 -7.83
N ARG A 7 -9.50 -0.58 -7.23
CA ARG A 7 -10.93 -0.47 -7.56
C ARG A 7 -11.67 0.58 -6.72
N ASP A 8 -10.97 1.30 -5.86
CA ASP A 8 -11.45 2.35 -4.94
C ASP A 8 -10.49 3.57 -4.89
N PRO A 9 -10.15 4.19 -6.03
CA PRO A 9 -9.06 5.15 -6.11
C PRO A 9 -9.29 6.43 -5.29
N ARG A 10 -10.54 6.90 -5.15
CA ARG A 10 -10.86 8.12 -4.38
C ARG A 10 -10.69 7.85 -2.89
N GLU A 11 -11.39 6.85 -2.39
CA GLU A 11 -11.38 6.41 -1.00
C GLU A 11 -9.96 6.03 -0.56
N ARG A 12 -9.21 5.36 -1.45
CA ARG A 12 -7.81 5.00 -1.20
C ARG A 12 -6.87 6.18 -1.17
N ALA A 13 -7.08 7.19 -2.02
CA ALA A 13 -6.29 8.41 -1.94
C ALA A 13 -6.53 9.13 -0.60
N GLU A 14 -7.79 9.24 -0.18
CA GLU A 14 -8.18 9.85 1.09
C GLU A 14 -7.57 9.10 2.29
N ALA A 15 -7.76 7.77 2.35
CA ALA A 15 -7.20 6.94 3.41
C ALA A 15 -5.67 7.07 3.52
N ILE A 16 -4.96 7.08 2.38
CA ILE A 16 -3.50 7.22 2.37
C ILE A 16 -3.06 8.60 2.88
N VAL A 17 -3.76 9.67 2.48
CA VAL A 17 -3.45 11.02 2.96
C VAL A 17 -3.64 11.10 4.47
N ILE A 18 -4.78 10.63 5.00
CA ILE A 18 -5.06 10.64 6.45
C ILE A 18 -4.01 9.82 7.20
N ALA A 19 -3.79 8.57 6.80
CA ALA A 19 -2.83 7.68 7.47
C ALA A 19 -1.39 8.21 7.44
N THR A 20 -1.00 8.93 6.38
CA THR A 20 0.34 9.54 6.27
C THR A 20 0.43 10.81 7.11
N SER A 21 -0.61 11.63 7.14
CA SER A 21 -0.65 12.87 7.93
C SER A 21 -0.68 12.61 9.43
N MET A 22 -1.31 11.51 9.86
CA MET A 22 -1.51 11.13 11.27
C MET A 22 -0.79 9.84 11.62
N TRP A 23 0.39 9.61 11.03
CA TRP A 23 1.11 8.33 11.16
C TRP A 23 1.49 7.97 12.60
N ASP A 24 1.53 8.96 13.51
CA ASP A 24 1.85 8.85 14.93
C ASP A 24 0.62 8.65 15.83
N ASP A 25 -0.59 8.72 15.27
CA ASP A 25 -1.86 8.41 15.94
C ASP A 25 -2.40 7.04 15.47
N PRO A 26 -2.25 5.98 16.28
CA PRO A 26 -2.72 4.65 15.92
C PRO A 26 -4.23 4.56 15.65
N GLU A 27 -5.05 5.36 16.35
CA GLU A 27 -6.50 5.32 16.16
C GLU A 27 -6.88 5.92 14.80
N ALA A 28 -6.25 7.03 14.42
CA ALA A 28 -6.45 7.64 13.10
C ALA A 28 -6.00 6.72 11.95
N VAL A 29 -4.89 6.00 12.10
CA VAL A 29 -4.43 5.03 11.09
C VAL A 29 -5.41 3.87 10.95
N VAL A 30 -5.95 3.35 12.06
CA VAL A 30 -6.97 2.30 12.03
C VAL A 30 -8.23 2.79 11.33
N GLU A 31 -8.67 4.02 11.62
CA GLU A 31 -9.86 4.58 10.99
C GLU A 31 -9.65 4.82 9.49
N ALA A 32 -8.49 5.34 9.09
CA ALA A 32 -8.12 5.47 7.69
C ALA A 32 -8.18 4.13 6.95
N GLN A 33 -7.71 3.02 7.56
CA GLN A 33 -7.79 1.69 6.95
C GLN A 33 -9.22 1.19 6.78
N ARG A 34 -10.17 1.59 7.65
CA ARG A 34 -11.59 1.19 7.53
C ARG A 34 -12.30 1.80 6.32
N ILE A 35 -11.78 2.90 5.78
CA ILE A 35 -12.32 3.56 4.58
C ILE A 35 -12.17 2.67 3.34
N ILE A 36 -11.14 1.82 3.30
CA ILE A 36 -10.79 1.00 2.14
C ILE A 36 -10.93 -0.51 2.39
N SER A 37 -10.89 -1.28 1.31
CA SER A 37 -10.87 -2.74 1.37
C SER A 37 -9.67 -3.32 0.63
N GLU A 38 -8.98 -4.27 1.26
CA GLU A 38 -7.85 -4.96 0.63
C GLU A 38 -8.26 -5.75 -0.62
N SER A 39 -9.50 -6.21 -0.71
CA SER A 39 -10.02 -6.88 -1.92
C SER A 39 -10.10 -5.97 -3.14
N LYS A 40 -10.00 -4.64 -2.95
CA LYS A 40 -9.99 -3.63 -4.00
C LYS A 40 -8.57 -3.14 -4.33
N SER A 41 -7.55 -3.62 -3.61
CA SER A 41 -6.15 -3.26 -3.80
C SER A 41 -5.61 -3.66 -5.17
N MET A 42 -4.59 -2.94 -5.64
CA MET A 42 -3.86 -3.39 -6.82
C MET A 42 -3.17 -4.73 -6.52
N MET A 43 -3.10 -5.62 -7.50
CA MET A 43 -2.35 -6.87 -7.36
C MET A 43 -0.84 -6.59 -7.35
N GLY A 44 -0.17 -6.98 -6.26
CA GLY A 44 1.28 -6.93 -6.16
C GLY A 44 1.97 -8.10 -6.86
N ILE A 45 3.24 -7.95 -7.17
CA ILE A 45 4.11 -9.04 -7.62
C ILE A 45 4.87 -9.55 -6.39
N ASP A 46 4.87 -10.86 -6.18
CA ASP A 46 5.65 -11.50 -5.11
C ASP A 46 7.16 -11.35 -5.41
N ILE A 47 7.92 -10.86 -4.42
CA ILE A 47 9.37 -10.68 -4.49
C ILE A 47 10.11 -11.96 -4.87
N ARG A 48 9.59 -13.13 -4.50
CA ARG A 48 10.19 -14.45 -4.82
C ARG A 48 10.14 -14.78 -6.31
N LYS A 49 9.30 -14.09 -7.07
CA LYS A 49 9.15 -14.26 -8.52
C LYS A 49 9.99 -13.28 -9.32
N LEU A 50 10.61 -12.29 -8.66
CA LEU A 50 11.48 -11.32 -9.31
C LEU A 50 12.82 -11.96 -9.65
N LYS A 51 13.37 -11.59 -10.80
CA LYS A 51 14.75 -11.95 -11.17
C LYS A 51 15.74 -11.22 -10.25
N PRO A 52 16.97 -11.74 -10.07
CA PRO A 52 17.99 -11.06 -9.26
C PRO A 52 18.25 -9.60 -9.66
N GLU A 53 18.20 -9.30 -10.97
CA GLU A 53 18.36 -7.96 -11.54
C GLU A 53 17.17 -7.01 -11.28
N GLU A 54 16.01 -7.54 -10.91
CA GLU A 54 14.81 -6.76 -10.58
C GLU A 54 14.69 -6.49 -9.06
N LEU A 55 15.54 -7.10 -8.24
CA LEU A 55 15.55 -6.90 -6.79
C LEU A 55 16.25 -5.59 -6.43
N LEU A 56 15.57 -4.75 -5.65
CA LEU A 56 16.15 -3.51 -5.10
C LEU A 56 17.24 -3.77 -4.06
N GLN A 57 17.22 -4.94 -3.43
CA GLN A 57 18.23 -5.38 -2.47
C GLN A 57 18.39 -6.90 -2.54
N VAL A 58 19.64 -7.35 -2.62
CA VAL A 58 20.01 -8.76 -2.45
C VAL A 58 20.53 -8.97 -1.03
N ARG A 59 20.22 -10.14 -0.44
CA ARG A 59 20.61 -10.43 0.95
C ARG A 59 21.98 -11.14 0.96
N GLY A 60 23.00 -10.48 1.51
CA GLY A 60 24.38 -11.00 1.59
C GLY A 60 25.14 -10.87 0.29
N ALA A 61 26.33 -10.28 0.35
CA ALA A 61 27.37 -10.46 -0.67
C ALA A 61 28.12 -11.76 -0.39
#